data_AF-R8BW99-F1
#
_entry.id   AF-R8BW99-F1
#
_cell.length_a   1.000
_cell.length_b   1.000
_cell.length_c   1.000
_cell.angle_alpha   90.00
_cell.angle_beta   90.00
_cell.angle_gamma   90.00
#
_symmetry.space_group_name_H-M   'P 1'
#
loop_
_entity.id
_entity.type
_entity.pdbx_description
1 polymer ?
#
loop_
_entity_poly.entity_id
_entity_poly.type
_entity_poly.pdbx_seq_one_letter_code
_entity_poly.pdbx_strand_id
1 'polypeptide(L)'
;MKLIPSLTPSLTSWVLAQPVFYVASAPTHGAHVNVSPKGLPSSTFSVLSPNQVAYLDRTGSGCETIAHLYENGRITIMFMSVGASPRILRLFGRGRVVEWDSPLFAGWLERLGKARPDAVRSVIVCDVFQVSTSCGYGVPRVRKELYLPAAAGAAGGPGAEPEAGQEEEEEGEQVEQGEENGKFDKYGVLRLRWDKENSVFEDRPTLVDNARKRQKAGKVLEYQVQANLDSLDGLPGLRVARREAGQWLWAADAKAHVRRVLAEREAIVFGFLLGVLFYLVLSTKLFGAVDLVKSADLADLTAGFKQQLEVLSSARVKK
;
A
#
# COMPACT_ATOMS: atom_id res chain seq x y z
N MET A 1 -21.19 4.33 -3.08
CA MET A 1 -19.89 4.07 -2.40
C MET A 1 -19.85 4.94 -1.16
N LYS A 2 -19.48 4.41 0.01
CA LYS A 2 -19.44 5.14 1.28
C LYS A 2 -18.02 5.13 1.83
N LEU A 3 -17.51 6.30 2.17
CA LEU A 3 -16.20 6.51 2.78
C LEU A 3 -16.37 6.73 4.29
N ILE A 4 -15.57 6.06 5.10
CA ILE A 4 -15.52 6.23 6.56
C ILE A 4 -14.06 6.30 7.03
N PRO A 5 -13.77 7.03 8.12
CA PRO A 5 -12.39 7.30 8.53
C PRO A 5 -11.65 6.06 9.05
N SER A 6 -12.36 5.04 9.54
CA SER A 6 -11.77 3.88 10.19
C SER A 6 -12.69 2.66 10.16
N LEU A 7 -12.15 1.48 10.49
CA LEU A 7 -12.90 0.23 10.62
C LEU A 7 -13.80 0.27 11.86
N THR A 8 -15.09 -0.02 11.68
CA THR A 8 -16.04 -0.25 12.78
C THR A 8 -15.96 -1.71 13.26
N PRO A 9 -16.41 -2.04 14.48
CA PRO A 9 -16.46 -3.42 14.96
C PRO A 9 -17.23 -4.36 14.00
N SER A 10 -18.37 -3.90 13.47
CA SER A 10 -19.16 -4.69 12.50
C SER A 10 -18.42 -4.97 11.20
N LEU A 11 -17.65 -4.01 10.68
CA LEU A 11 -16.83 -4.21 9.49
C LEU A 11 -15.61 -5.08 9.77
N THR A 12 -15.02 -4.96 10.97
CA THR A 12 -13.92 -5.83 11.43
C THR A 12 -14.36 -7.28 11.44
N SER A 13 -15.50 -7.60 12.05
CA SER A 13 -16.04 -8.96 12.04
C SER A 13 -16.30 -9.45 10.61
N TRP A 14 -16.84 -8.59 9.75
CA TRP A 14 -17.11 -8.94 8.36
C TRP A 14 -15.85 -9.21 7.54
N VAL A 15 -14.79 -8.40 7.65
CA VAL A 15 -13.53 -8.63 6.90
C VAL A 15 -12.81 -9.89 7.35
N LEU A 16 -12.83 -10.20 8.64
CA LEU A 16 -12.22 -11.41 9.20
C LEU A 16 -12.97 -12.68 8.79
N ALA A 17 -14.25 -12.54 8.45
CA ALA A 17 -15.09 -13.62 7.94
C ALA A 17 -14.92 -13.86 6.43
N GLN A 18 -14.18 -13.05 5.68
CA GLN A 18 -14.02 -13.31 4.25
C GLN A 18 -13.01 -14.45 3.99
N PRO A 19 -13.17 -15.25 2.92
CA PRO A 19 -12.25 -16.37 2.63
C PRO A 19 -10.94 -15.91 1.98
N VAL A 20 -10.98 -14.77 1.28
CA VAL A 20 -9.86 -14.20 0.53
C VAL A 20 -9.84 -12.68 0.67
N PHE A 21 -8.65 -12.10 0.65
CA PHE A 21 -8.43 -10.68 0.50
C PHE A 21 -7.40 -10.41 -0.59
N TYR A 22 -7.44 -9.21 -1.16
CA TYR A 22 -6.57 -8.80 -2.25
C TYR A 22 -5.71 -7.64 -1.80
N VAL A 23 -4.43 -7.72 -2.11
CA VAL A 23 -3.47 -6.66 -1.81
C VAL A 23 -3.05 -6.01 -3.11
N ALA A 24 -3.43 -4.75 -3.31
CA ALA A 24 -2.98 -3.94 -4.41
C ALA A 24 -1.86 -2.99 -3.97
N SER A 25 -0.85 -2.85 -4.82
CA SER A 25 0.32 -1.99 -4.60
C SER A 25 0.89 -1.57 -5.94
N ALA A 26 1.50 -0.39 -6.02
CA ALA A 26 2.06 0.09 -7.27
C ALA A 26 3.38 0.83 -7.04
N PRO A 27 4.35 0.68 -7.94
CA PRO A 27 5.56 1.50 -7.95
C PRO A 27 5.19 2.95 -8.31
N THR A 28 6.09 3.88 -8.03
CA THR A 28 5.88 5.31 -8.30
C THR A 28 5.95 5.59 -9.79
N HIS A 29 6.93 4.97 -10.47
CA HIS A 29 7.22 5.19 -11.89
C HIS A 29 7.20 3.90 -12.72
N GLY A 30 7.01 2.74 -12.10
CA GLY A 30 6.95 1.46 -12.81
C GLY A 30 5.63 1.30 -13.58
N ALA A 31 5.62 0.39 -14.55
CA ALA A 31 4.54 0.31 -15.53
C ALA A 31 3.39 -0.58 -15.05
N HIS A 32 3.65 -1.58 -14.20
CA HIS A 32 2.61 -2.50 -13.73
C HIS A 32 2.07 -2.13 -12.35
N VAL A 33 0.80 -2.46 -12.16
CA VAL A 33 0.14 -2.43 -10.86
C VAL A 33 0.04 -3.88 -10.37
N ASN A 34 0.54 -4.14 -9.17
CA ASN A 34 0.49 -5.47 -8.58
C ASN A 34 -0.83 -5.66 -7.82
N VAL A 35 -1.49 -6.81 -8.03
CA VAL A 35 -2.63 -7.28 -7.26
C VAL A 35 -2.40 -8.73 -6.87
N SER A 36 -2.33 -8.99 -5.57
CA SER A 36 -2.02 -10.32 -5.03
C SER A 36 -3.17 -10.84 -4.17
N PRO A 37 -3.80 -11.98 -4.50
CA PRO A 37 -4.75 -12.63 -3.62
C PRO A 37 -4.04 -13.29 -2.44
N LYS A 38 -4.67 -13.23 -1.27
CA LYS A 38 -4.21 -13.84 -0.02
C LYS A 38 -5.41 -14.55 0.61
N GLY A 39 -5.24 -15.84 0.89
CA GLY A 39 -6.27 -16.64 1.58
C GLY A 39 -6.12 -16.59 3.09
N LEU A 40 -7.09 -17.16 3.79
CA LEU A 40 -7.07 -17.38 5.23
C LEU A 40 -6.95 -16.10 6.09
N PRO A 41 -7.82 -15.09 5.94
CA PRO A 41 -7.81 -13.93 6.83
C PRO A 41 -7.82 -14.29 8.32
N SER A 42 -8.60 -15.29 8.72
CA SER A 42 -8.69 -15.71 10.13
C SER A 42 -7.35 -16.13 10.75
N SER A 43 -6.38 -16.61 9.95
CA SER A 43 -5.06 -17.02 10.44
C SER A 43 -3.89 -16.15 9.98
N THR A 44 -4.09 -15.33 8.94
CA THR A 44 -3.02 -14.53 8.33
C THR A 44 -3.24 -13.03 8.42
N PHE A 45 -4.46 -12.56 8.67
CA PHE A 45 -4.81 -11.14 8.78
C PHE A 45 -5.23 -10.81 10.21
N SER A 46 -4.96 -9.59 10.66
CA SER A 46 -5.34 -9.12 11.99
C SER A 46 -5.66 -7.62 11.95
N VAL A 47 -6.74 -7.25 12.64
CA VAL A 47 -7.11 -5.86 12.90
C VAL A 47 -6.60 -5.51 14.30
N LEU A 48 -5.63 -4.61 14.37
CA LEU A 48 -4.93 -4.24 15.61
C LEU A 48 -5.56 -3.00 16.25
N SER A 49 -6.14 -2.13 15.44
CA SER A 49 -6.96 -0.99 15.84
C SER A 49 -7.88 -0.58 14.67
N PRO A 50 -8.84 0.33 14.86
CA PRO A 50 -9.68 0.84 13.77
C PRO A 50 -8.90 1.39 12.55
N ASN A 51 -7.64 1.81 12.74
CA ASN A 51 -6.79 2.39 11.71
C ASN A 51 -5.47 1.63 11.51
N GLN A 52 -5.33 0.42 12.06
CA GLN A 52 -4.13 -0.38 11.86
C GLN A 52 -4.48 -1.85 11.68
N VAL A 53 -4.02 -2.40 10.57
CA VAL A 53 -4.16 -3.81 10.24
C VAL A 53 -2.80 -4.39 9.87
N ALA A 54 -2.67 -5.71 9.96
CA ALA A 54 -1.45 -6.37 9.56
C ALA A 54 -1.74 -7.77 9.02
N TYR A 55 -0.86 -8.27 8.14
CA TYR A 55 -0.93 -9.65 7.69
C TYR A 55 0.44 -10.32 7.59
N LEU A 56 0.42 -11.64 7.70
CA LEU A 56 1.59 -12.51 7.55
C LEU A 56 1.85 -12.79 6.08
N ASP A 57 2.97 -12.31 5.56
CA ASP A 57 3.40 -12.60 4.20
C ASP A 57 4.32 -13.82 4.19
N ARG A 58 3.80 -14.92 3.65
CA ARG A 58 4.53 -16.18 3.50
C ARG A 58 5.45 -16.15 2.29
N THR A 59 6.49 -16.98 2.35
CA THR A 59 7.40 -17.21 1.23
C THR A 59 6.61 -17.67 0.01
N GLY A 60 6.72 -16.89 -1.07
CA GLY A 60 6.08 -17.14 -2.35
C GLY A 60 6.97 -16.65 -3.49
N SER A 61 6.50 -16.82 -4.74
CA SER A 61 7.30 -16.63 -5.95
C SER A 61 7.75 -15.21 -6.25
N GLY A 62 7.11 -14.18 -5.68
CA GLY A 62 7.47 -12.78 -5.94
C GLY A 62 7.33 -11.91 -4.70
N CYS A 63 7.89 -10.70 -4.75
CA CYS A 63 7.91 -9.74 -3.64
C CYS A 63 7.44 -8.33 -4.02
N GLU A 64 6.64 -8.20 -5.09
CA GLU A 64 6.12 -6.94 -5.62
C GLU A 64 5.60 -5.98 -4.54
N THR A 65 4.69 -6.45 -3.69
CA THR A 65 4.16 -5.63 -2.58
C THR A 65 5.27 -5.14 -1.65
N ILE A 66 6.24 -5.99 -1.29
CA ILE A 66 7.36 -5.61 -0.43
C ILE A 66 8.21 -4.51 -1.09
N ALA A 67 8.55 -4.68 -2.37
CA ALA A 67 9.34 -3.71 -3.10
C ALA A 67 8.62 -2.35 -3.24
N HIS A 68 7.33 -2.35 -3.57
CA HIS A 68 6.51 -1.12 -3.65
C HIS A 68 6.39 -0.42 -2.29
N LEU A 69 6.27 -1.20 -1.21
CA LEU A 69 6.21 -0.65 0.15
C LEU A 69 7.53 -0.02 0.58
N TYR A 70 8.67 -0.60 0.21
CA TYR A 70 9.98 0.04 0.41
C TYR A 70 10.14 1.33 -0.37
N GLU A 71 9.53 1.41 -1.54
CA GLU A 71 9.65 2.57 -2.40
C GLU A 71 8.78 3.74 -1.91
N ASN A 72 7.46 3.51 -1.76
CA ASN A 72 6.49 4.59 -1.57
C ASN A 72 5.43 4.30 -0.49
N GLY A 73 5.36 3.05 -0.01
CA GLY A 73 4.44 2.64 1.05
C GLY A 73 2.97 2.52 0.62
N ARG A 74 2.60 2.74 -0.65
CA ARG A 74 1.18 2.74 -1.08
C ARG A 74 0.63 1.32 -1.13
N ILE A 75 -0.50 1.12 -0.45
CA ILE A 75 -1.18 -0.17 -0.40
C ILE A 75 -2.70 0.02 -0.31
N THR A 76 -3.43 -0.88 -0.96
CA THR A 76 -4.86 -1.07 -0.74
C THR A 76 -5.14 -2.52 -0.43
N ILE A 77 -5.90 -2.77 0.63
CA ILE A 77 -6.35 -4.12 0.96
C ILE A 77 -7.85 -4.19 0.71
N MET A 78 -8.27 -5.08 -0.18
CA MET A 78 -9.67 -5.25 -0.56
C MET A 78 -10.22 -6.59 -0.08
N PHE A 79 -11.44 -6.55 0.42
CA PHE A 79 -12.29 -7.69 0.74
C PHE A 79 -13.56 -7.63 -0.09
N MET A 80 -14.10 -8.77 -0.49
CA MET A 80 -15.38 -8.84 -1.20
C MET A 80 -16.16 -10.06 -0.74
N SER A 81 -17.48 -9.90 -0.60
CA SER A 81 -18.39 -11.02 -0.41
C SER A 81 -18.61 -11.73 -1.74
N VAL A 82 -18.67 -13.05 -1.64
CA VAL A 82 -19.04 -14.01 -2.68
C VAL A 82 -20.24 -14.86 -2.22
N GLY A 83 -20.92 -14.43 -1.15
CA GLY A 83 -22.09 -15.11 -0.61
C GLY A 83 -23.39 -14.36 -0.90
N ALA A 84 -24.33 -14.45 0.05
CA ALA A 84 -25.68 -13.90 -0.14
C ALA A 84 -25.70 -12.36 -0.13
N SER A 85 -24.95 -11.72 0.77
CA SER A 85 -24.98 -10.27 0.98
C SER A 85 -23.85 -9.57 0.20
N PRO A 86 -24.16 -8.86 -0.90
CA PRO A 86 -23.14 -8.25 -1.74
C PRO A 86 -22.43 -7.09 -1.03
N ARG A 87 -21.10 -7.17 -0.93
CA ARG A 87 -20.29 -6.10 -0.35
C ARG A 87 -18.86 -6.14 -0.84
N ILE A 88 -18.29 -4.96 -1.07
CA ILE A 88 -16.85 -4.77 -1.26
C ILE A 88 -16.37 -3.76 -0.22
N LEU A 89 -15.26 -4.07 0.45
CA LEU A 89 -14.56 -3.17 1.36
C LEU A 89 -13.13 -2.96 0.90
N ARG A 90 -12.65 -1.72 0.96
CA ARG A 90 -11.25 -1.35 0.70
C ARG A 90 -10.68 -0.60 1.90
N LEU A 91 -9.48 -0.99 2.30
CA LEU A 91 -8.64 -0.29 3.27
C LEU A 91 -7.54 0.42 2.49
N PHE A 92 -7.60 1.74 2.43
CA PHE A 92 -6.56 2.57 1.85
C PHE A 92 -5.59 2.97 2.96
N GLY A 93 -4.30 2.70 2.75
CA GLY A 93 -3.32 2.91 3.79
C GLY A 93 -1.90 3.08 3.29
N ARG A 94 -1.00 3.28 4.26
CA ARG A 94 0.44 3.20 4.05
C ARG A 94 0.97 1.94 4.72
N GLY A 95 1.67 1.13 3.95
CA GLY A 95 2.24 -0.13 4.39
C GLY A 95 3.70 0.00 4.76
N ARG A 96 4.15 -0.86 5.66
CA ARG A 96 5.56 -1.11 5.95
C ARG A 96 5.83 -2.59 6.15
N VAL A 97 7.06 -2.99 5.90
CA VAL A 97 7.51 -4.38 5.95
C VAL A 97 8.35 -4.61 7.20
N VAL A 98 8.03 -5.65 7.96
CA VAL A 98 8.85 -6.16 9.06
C VAL A 98 9.31 -7.55 8.67
N GLU A 99 10.56 -7.68 8.22
CA GLU A 99 11.12 -8.96 7.78
C GLU A 99 11.39 -9.91 8.96
N TRP A 100 11.45 -11.21 8.67
CA TRP A 100 11.60 -12.27 9.67
C TRP A 100 12.88 -12.19 10.51
N ASP A 101 13.92 -11.55 9.98
CA ASP A 101 15.22 -11.34 10.64
C ASP A 101 15.28 -10.01 11.42
N SER A 102 14.21 -9.20 11.36
CA SER A 102 14.13 -7.95 12.10
C SER A 102 13.99 -8.23 13.60
N PRO A 103 14.66 -7.48 14.48
CA PRO A 103 14.46 -7.61 15.92
C PRO A 103 13.00 -7.28 16.35
N LEU A 104 12.25 -6.55 15.53
CA LEU A 104 10.85 -6.21 15.79
C LEU A 104 9.89 -7.37 15.45
N PHE A 105 10.32 -8.35 14.68
CA PHE A 105 9.44 -9.37 14.12
C PHE A 105 8.71 -10.20 15.18
N ALA A 106 9.42 -10.60 16.23
CA ALA A 106 8.83 -11.38 17.33
C ALA A 106 7.69 -10.62 18.03
N GLY A 107 7.89 -9.34 18.34
CA GLY A 107 6.85 -8.51 18.95
C GLY A 107 5.65 -8.27 18.02
N TRP A 108 5.87 -8.24 16.70
CA TRP A 108 4.76 -8.20 15.73
C TRP A 108 3.98 -9.51 15.67
N LEU A 109 4.66 -10.66 15.70
CA LEU A 109 3.96 -11.96 15.76
C LEU A 109 3.09 -12.09 17.02
N GLU A 110 3.60 -11.65 18.17
CA GLU A 110 2.85 -11.64 19.42
C GLU A 110 1.61 -10.74 19.33
N ARG A 111 1.76 -9.52 18.81
CA ARG A 111 0.64 -8.57 18.61
C ARG A 111 -0.45 -9.10 17.68
N LEU A 112 -0.09 -9.91 16.68
CA LEU A 112 -1.06 -10.54 15.79
C LEU A 112 -1.89 -11.63 16.50
N GLY A 113 -1.37 -12.20 17.59
CA GLY A 113 -2.02 -13.30 18.32
C GLY A 113 -2.22 -14.56 17.47
N LYS A 114 -1.40 -14.74 16.41
CA LYS A 114 -1.50 -15.88 15.49
C LYS A 114 -0.30 -16.81 15.67
N ALA A 115 -0.54 -18.11 15.62
CA ALA A 115 0.54 -19.09 15.56
C ALA A 115 1.40 -18.83 14.32
N ARG A 116 2.73 -18.75 14.47
CA ARG A 116 3.66 -18.48 13.37
C ARG A 116 3.53 -19.58 12.29
N PRO A 117 2.99 -19.28 11.10
CA PRO A 117 2.95 -20.21 10.00
C PRO A 117 4.37 -20.53 9.50
N ASP A 118 4.50 -21.69 8.87
CA ASP A 118 5.76 -22.09 8.22
C ASP A 118 6.16 -21.10 7.12
N ALA A 119 7.46 -20.85 7.00
CA ALA A 119 8.11 -19.99 6.01
C ALA A 119 7.53 -18.56 5.87
N VAL A 120 7.05 -17.92 6.95
CA VAL A 120 6.77 -16.47 6.94
C VAL A 120 8.05 -15.69 6.67
N ARG A 121 8.01 -14.80 5.66
CA ARG A 121 9.15 -13.93 5.31
C ARG A 121 9.01 -12.52 5.87
N SER A 122 7.79 -12.04 6.09
CA SER A 122 7.56 -10.73 6.69
C SER A 122 6.17 -10.59 7.30
N VAL A 123 6.02 -9.62 8.19
CA VAL A 123 4.74 -9.01 8.56
C VAL A 123 4.58 -7.73 7.75
N ILE A 124 3.44 -7.60 7.07
CA ILE A 124 3.06 -6.36 6.39
C ILE A 124 2.09 -5.64 7.29
N VAL A 125 2.50 -4.47 7.77
CA VAL A 125 1.66 -3.59 8.61
C VAL A 125 1.11 -2.48 7.73
N CYS A 126 -0.17 -2.17 7.86
CA CYS A 126 -0.86 -1.13 7.10
C CYS A 126 -1.56 -0.16 8.07
N ASP A 127 -1.12 1.09 8.03
CA ASP A 127 -1.77 2.21 8.71
C ASP A 127 -2.85 2.77 7.77
N VAL A 128 -4.10 2.53 8.12
CA VAL A 128 -5.30 2.82 7.32
C VAL A 128 -5.73 4.27 7.56
N PHE A 129 -5.76 5.07 6.50
CA PHE A 129 -6.25 6.46 6.58
C PHE A 129 -7.69 6.62 6.07
N GLN A 130 -8.20 5.65 5.30
CA GLN A 130 -9.56 5.70 4.77
C GLN A 130 -10.08 4.29 4.51
N VAL A 131 -11.32 4.04 4.92
CA VAL A 131 -12.07 2.84 4.55
C VAL A 131 -13.14 3.21 3.55
N SER A 132 -13.32 2.39 2.53
CA SER A 132 -14.42 2.50 1.57
C SER A 132 -15.25 1.23 1.56
N THR A 133 -16.56 1.40 1.52
CA THR A 133 -17.52 0.33 1.24
C THR A 133 -18.29 0.63 -0.03
N SER A 134 -18.57 -0.39 -0.82
CA SER A 134 -19.42 -0.30 -2.00
C SER A 134 -20.29 -1.54 -2.12
N CYS A 135 -21.45 -1.40 -2.78
CA CYS A 135 -22.25 -2.56 -3.12
C CYS A 135 -21.46 -3.51 -4.04
N GLY A 136 -21.71 -4.80 -3.91
CA GLY A 136 -21.09 -5.86 -4.70
C GLY A 136 -22.05 -6.58 -5.64
N TYR A 137 -23.18 -5.97 -6.08
CA TYR A 137 -24.19 -6.66 -6.90
C TYR A 137 -23.63 -7.30 -8.18
N GLY A 138 -22.59 -6.69 -8.78
CA GLY A 138 -21.90 -7.26 -9.94
C GLY A 138 -20.86 -8.34 -9.62
N VAL A 139 -20.56 -8.60 -8.35
CA VAL A 139 -19.64 -9.67 -7.92
C VAL A 139 -20.43 -10.97 -7.88
N PRO A 140 -20.00 -12.02 -8.60
CA PRO A 140 -20.69 -13.30 -8.58
C PRO A 140 -20.72 -13.92 -7.17
N ARG A 141 -21.84 -14.55 -6.84
CA ARG A 141 -21.96 -15.41 -5.66
C ARG A 141 -21.55 -16.84 -5.97
N VAL A 142 -21.12 -17.58 -4.94
CA VAL A 142 -21.01 -19.02 -5.03
C VAL A 142 -22.42 -19.62 -5.08
N ARG A 143 -22.57 -20.68 -5.88
CA ARG A 143 -23.82 -21.44 -6.04
C ARG A 143 -24.30 -22.01 -4.71
N LYS A 144 -25.59 -21.81 -4.40
CA LYS A 144 -26.21 -22.21 -3.12
C LYS A 144 -26.03 -23.71 -2.85
N GLU A 145 -26.09 -24.53 -3.89
CA GLU A 145 -25.98 -25.99 -3.82
C GLU A 145 -24.61 -26.48 -3.34
N LEU A 146 -23.59 -25.61 -3.37
CA LEU A 146 -22.23 -25.96 -2.95
C LEU A 146 -22.00 -25.77 -1.43
N TYR A 147 -22.83 -24.98 -0.73
CA TYR A 147 -22.72 -24.76 0.72
C TYR A 147 -23.97 -25.08 1.52
N LEU A 148 -25.13 -25.22 0.88
CA LEU A 148 -26.28 -25.85 1.53
C LEU A 148 -26.13 -27.36 1.38
N PRO A 149 -26.33 -28.15 2.45
CA PRO A 149 -26.44 -29.59 2.30
C PRO A 149 -27.54 -29.86 1.27
N ALA A 150 -27.26 -30.74 0.29
CA ALA A 150 -28.31 -31.28 -0.56
C ALA A 150 -29.43 -31.75 0.36
N ALA A 151 -30.65 -31.23 0.16
CA ALA A 151 -31.78 -31.52 1.02
C ALA A 151 -31.83 -33.04 1.26
N ALA A 152 -31.58 -33.46 2.49
CA ALA A 152 -31.68 -34.84 2.88
C ALA A 152 -33.15 -35.26 2.68
N GLY A 153 -33.41 -35.97 1.59
CA GLY A 153 -34.69 -36.64 1.33
C GLY A 153 -35.77 -35.79 0.68
N ALA A 154 -35.60 -35.40 -0.58
CA ALA A 154 -36.74 -35.34 -1.49
C ALA A 154 -36.91 -36.71 -2.14
N ALA A 155 -37.55 -37.63 -1.42
CA ALA A 155 -38.18 -38.78 -2.04
C ALA A 155 -39.43 -38.27 -2.78
N GLY A 156 -39.28 -37.98 -4.07
CA GLY A 156 -40.37 -37.63 -4.99
C GLY A 156 -39.89 -37.89 -6.41
N GLY A 157 -40.59 -38.80 -7.10
CA GLY A 157 -40.17 -39.40 -8.38
C GLY A 157 -40.07 -38.44 -9.58
N PRO A 158 -39.74 -38.96 -10.77
CA PRO A 158 -39.40 -38.15 -11.93
C PRO A 158 -40.65 -37.54 -12.57
N GLY A 159 -40.70 -36.22 -12.64
CA GLY A 159 -41.72 -35.51 -13.41
C GLY A 159 -42.13 -34.18 -12.83
N ALA A 160 -41.38 -33.12 -13.13
CA ALA A 160 -41.90 -31.75 -13.22
C ALA A 160 -40.89 -30.91 -14.00
N GLU A 161 -41.32 -30.38 -15.15
CA GLU A 161 -40.59 -29.36 -15.90
C GLU A 161 -40.50 -28.05 -15.08
N PRO A 162 -39.52 -27.17 -15.34
CA PRO A 162 -39.41 -25.92 -14.61
C PRO A 162 -40.45 -24.91 -15.14
N GLU A 163 -41.44 -24.57 -14.32
CA GLU A 163 -42.28 -23.40 -14.60
C GLU A 163 -41.46 -22.11 -14.43
N ALA A 164 -41.62 -21.23 -15.42
CA ALA A 164 -41.01 -19.93 -15.48
C ALA A 164 -41.70 -18.94 -14.54
N GLY A 165 -40.88 -18.12 -13.87
CA GLY A 165 -41.24 -16.78 -13.44
C GLY A 165 -41.80 -16.68 -12.03
N GLN A 166 -40.93 -16.30 -11.09
CA GLN A 166 -41.28 -15.37 -10.01
C GLN A 166 -40.08 -14.45 -9.76
N GLU A 167 -40.25 -13.18 -10.10
CA GLU A 167 -39.44 -12.08 -9.60
C GLU A 167 -39.75 -11.98 -8.10
N GLU A 168 -38.82 -12.40 -7.24
CA GLU A 168 -38.94 -12.15 -5.80
C GLU A 168 -38.49 -10.71 -5.52
N GLU A 169 -39.47 -9.90 -5.14
CA GLU A 169 -39.35 -8.52 -4.69
C GLU A 169 -38.35 -8.38 -3.54
N GLU A 170 -37.52 -7.33 -3.61
CA GLU A 170 -36.65 -6.90 -2.52
C GLU A 170 -37.51 -6.38 -1.35
N GLU A 171 -37.79 -7.23 -0.37
CA GLU A 171 -38.30 -6.77 0.93
C GLU A 171 -37.18 -6.67 1.97
N GLY A 172 -37.01 -5.44 2.47
CA GLY A 172 -36.91 -5.19 3.91
C GLY A 172 -35.60 -5.53 4.59
N GLU A 173 -34.79 -4.49 4.79
CA GLU A 173 -33.76 -4.43 5.83
C GLU A 173 -34.41 -4.66 7.21
N GLN A 174 -34.46 -5.91 7.68
CA GLN A 174 -34.67 -6.23 9.09
C GLN A 174 -33.40 -6.84 9.67
N VAL A 175 -32.72 -6.02 10.47
CA VAL A 175 -31.65 -6.47 11.36
C VAL A 175 -32.32 -7.26 12.49
N GLU A 176 -32.49 -8.57 12.28
CA GLU A 176 -32.88 -9.47 13.37
C GLU A 176 -31.74 -9.52 14.39
N GLN A 177 -31.98 -8.90 15.55
CA GLN A 177 -31.24 -9.11 16.78
C GLN A 177 -31.58 -10.52 17.30
N GLY A 178 -30.90 -11.53 16.79
CA GLY A 178 -30.92 -12.88 17.35
C GLY A 178 -29.80 -13.05 18.38
N GLU A 179 -30.16 -13.34 19.62
CA GLU A 179 -29.26 -13.55 20.76
C GLU A 179 -28.11 -14.53 20.44
N GLU A 180 -26.88 -14.04 20.63
CA GLU A 180 -25.63 -14.70 20.27
C GLU A 180 -25.22 -15.79 21.26
N ASN A 181 -25.34 -17.06 20.86
CA ASN A 181 -24.62 -18.17 21.49
C ASN A 181 -23.71 -18.88 20.46
N GLY A 182 -22.90 -18.11 19.75
CA GLY A 182 -21.92 -18.61 18.78
C GLY A 182 -20.59 -18.95 19.44
N LYS A 183 -20.19 -20.24 19.45
CA LYS A 183 -18.83 -20.65 19.87
C LYS A 183 -17.79 -19.96 18.98
N PHE A 184 -16.92 -19.14 19.57
CA PHE A 184 -15.76 -18.58 18.88
C PHE A 184 -14.86 -19.69 18.33
N ASP A 185 -14.25 -19.47 17.17
CA ASP A 185 -13.20 -20.35 16.69
C ASP A 185 -11.90 -20.18 17.53
N LYS A 186 -10.89 -21.02 17.29
CA LYS A 186 -9.60 -20.96 18.01
C LYS A 186 -8.83 -19.64 17.83
N TYR A 187 -9.33 -18.72 17.00
CA TYR A 187 -8.74 -17.43 16.72
C TYR A 187 -9.61 -16.27 17.20
N GLY A 188 -10.66 -16.53 18.00
CA GLY A 188 -11.52 -15.50 18.59
C GLY A 188 -12.50 -14.87 17.60
N VAL A 189 -12.73 -15.50 16.44
CA VAL A 189 -13.75 -15.04 15.48
C VAL A 189 -15.07 -15.71 15.83
N LEU A 190 -16.14 -14.93 15.96
CA LEU A 190 -17.49 -15.48 16.13
C LEU A 190 -17.70 -16.47 14.97
N ARG A 191 -18.00 -17.74 15.27
CA ARG A 191 -18.56 -18.63 14.25
C ARG A 191 -19.92 -18.07 13.86
N LEU A 192 -19.92 -17.06 12.99
CA LEU A 192 -20.94 -16.97 11.97
C LEU A 192 -21.01 -18.39 11.41
N ARG A 193 -22.17 -19.01 11.61
CA ARG A 193 -22.41 -20.41 11.25
C ARG A 193 -21.76 -20.71 9.91
N TRP A 194 -21.32 -21.95 9.74
CA TRP A 194 -20.77 -22.49 8.49
C TRP A 194 -21.78 -22.45 7.31
N ASP A 195 -22.77 -21.57 7.33
CA ASP A 195 -23.97 -21.63 6.50
C ASP A 195 -24.08 -20.54 5.42
N LYS A 196 -23.21 -19.51 5.29
CA LYS A 196 -23.48 -18.48 4.24
C LYS A 196 -22.36 -17.96 3.32
N GLU A 197 -21.06 -17.96 3.67
CA GLU A 197 -20.02 -17.44 2.74
C GLU A 197 -18.74 -18.28 2.64
N ASN A 198 -18.33 -18.98 3.71
CA ASN A 198 -17.03 -19.67 3.76
C ASN A 198 -17.07 -21.18 3.53
N SER A 199 -18.23 -21.82 3.60
CA SER A 199 -18.36 -23.28 3.65
C SER A 199 -17.99 -24.00 2.36
N VAL A 200 -17.92 -23.28 1.24
CA VAL A 200 -17.46 -23.78 -0.06
C VAL A 200 -15.97 -23.63 -0.31
N PHE A 201 -15.28 -22.83 0.51
CA PHE A 201 -13.87 -22.52 0.29
C PHE A 201 -13.01 -23.52 1.07
N GLU A 202 -12.27 -24.33 0.33
CA GLU A 202 -11.25 -25.20 0.88
C GLU A 202 -9.88 -24.56 0.74
N ASP A 203 -9.08 -24.69 1.80
CA ASP A 203 -7.68 -24.30 1.75
C ASP A 203 -6.89 -25.22 0.83
N ARG A 204 -6.06 -24.63 -0.03
CA ARG A 204 -5.08 -25.40 -0.80
C ARG A 204 -3.90 -25.76 0.11
N PRO A 205 -3.66 -27.04 0.44
CA PRO A 205 -2.56 -27.44 1.32
C PRO A 205 -1.19 -27.20 0.65
N THR A 206 -1.16 -27.15 -0.68
CA THR A 206 0.06 -27.03 -1.50
C THR A 206 0.99 -25.91 -1.06
N LEU A 207 0.46 -24.74 -0.67
CA LEU A 207 1.31 -23.62 -0.23
C LEU A 207 1.97 -23.92 1.13
N VAL A 208 1.22 -24.49 2.06
CA VAL A 208 1.71 -24.88 3.39
C VAL A 208 2.72 -26.01 3.25
N ASP A 209 2.42 -27.02 2.44
CA ASP A 209 3.28 -28.17 2.25
C ASP A 209 4.59 -27.80 1.53
N ASN A 210 4.51 -26.95 0.50
CA ASN A 210 5.70 -26.43 -0.17
C ASN A 210 6.55 -25.58 0.78
N ALA A 211 5.93 -24.73 1.58
CA ALA A 211 6.61 -23.94 2.61
C ALA A 211 7.32 -24.85 3.62
N ARG A 212 6.61 -25.84 4.19
CA ARG A 212 7.15 -26.83 5.14
C ARG A 212 8.30 -27.63 4.54
N LYS A 213 8.13 -28.14 3.31
CA LYS A 213 9.14 -28.92 2.61
C LYS A 213 10.42 -28.11 2.41
N ARG A 214 10.30 -26.86 1.96
CA ARG A 214 11.44 -25.95 1.79
C ARG A 214 12.10 -25.60 3.11
N GLN A 215 11.32 -25.37 4.16
CA GLN A 215 11.82 -25.07 5.50
C GLN A 215 12.58 -26.26 6.09
N LYS A 216 12.02 -27.48 6.01
CA LYS A 216 12.70 -28.71 6.44
C LYS A 216 13.99 -28.98 5.65
N ALA A 217 14.03 -28.62 4.37
CA ALA A 217 15.21 -28.76 3.54
C ALA A 217 16.26 -27.65 3.75
N GLY A 218 15.98 -26.62 4.56
CA GLY A 218 16.87 -25.47 4.75
C GLY A 218 16.97 -24.55 3.52
N LYS A 219 16.11 -24.71 2.51
CA LYS A 219 16.19 -24.00 1.21
C LYS A 219 15.30 -22.77 1.10
N VAL A 220 14.74 -22.29 2.22
CA VAL A 220 13.85 -21.11 2.21
C VAL A 220 14.60 -19.87 1.77
N LEU A 221 15.79 -19.64 2.34
CA LEU A 221 16.57 -18.47 2.05
C LEU A 221 17.11 -18.49 0.61
N GLU A 222 17.64 -19.62 0.15
CA GLU A 222 18.06 -19.82 -1.25
C GLU A 222 16.93 -19.48 -2.23
N TYR A 223 15.70 -19.93 -1.94
CA TYR A 223 14.55 -19.62 -2.77
C TYR A 223 14.18 -18.13 -2.72
N GLN A 224 14.24 -17.49 -1.54
CA GLN A 224 14.01 -16.06 -1.42
C GLN A 224 15.06 -15.25 -2.20
N VAL A 225 16.32 -15.69 -2.24
CA VAL A 225 17.36 -15.10 -3.09
C VAL A 225 16.99 -15.23 -4.57
N GLN A 226 16.54 -16.39 -5.01
CA GLN A 226 16.18 -16.57 -6.42
C GLN A 226 14.94 -15.77 -6.84
N ALA A 227 13.97 -15.61 -5.94
CA ALA A 227 12.62 -15.17 -6.28
C ALA A 227 12.26 -13.76 -5.76
N ASN A 228 13.00 -13.22 -4.79
CA ASN A 228 12.59 -12.03 -4.03
C ASN A 228 13.70 -10.96 -3.90
N LEU A 229 14.74 -11.01 -4.74
CA LEU A 229 15.78 -9.98 -4.76
C LEU A 229 15.26 -8.63 -5.21
N ASP A 230 14.49 -8.63 -6.29
CA ASP A 230 13.97 -7.43 -6.95
C ASP A 230 12.52 -7.66 -7.38
N SER A 231 11.78 -6.57 -7.61
CA SER A 231 10.49 -6.62 -8.29
C SER A 231 10.66 -6.76 -9.80
N LEU A 232 9.55 -7.03 -10.50
CA LEU A 232 9.49 -7.04 -11.96
C LEU A 232 9.87 -5.68 -12.58
N ASP A 233 9.68 -4.56 -11.87
CA ASP A 233 10.12 -3.21 -12.29
C ASP A 233 11.60 -2.94 -11.95
N GLY A 234 12.30 -3.89 -11.33
CA GLY A 234 13.66 -3.71 -10.86
C GLY A 234 13.78 -2.84 -9.60
N LEU A 235 12.71 -2.74 -8.80
CA LEU A 235 12.78 -2.14 -7.47
C LEU A 235 13.40 -3.12 -6.47
N PRO A 236 14.17 -2.62 -5.48
CA PRO A 236 14.78 -3.50 -4.50
C PRO A 236 13.73 -4.27 -3.67
N GLY A 237 13.89 -5.59 -3.62
CA GLY A 237 13.01 -6.53 -2.91
C GLY A 237 13.44 -6.79 -1.47
N LEU A 238 13.27 -8.04 -1.03
CA LEU A 238 13.46 -8.49 0.35
C LEU A 238 14.91 -8.26 0.83
N ARG A 239 15.12 -7.50 1.91
CA ARG A 239 16.45 -7.11 2.39
C ARG A 239 17.25 -8.32 2.88
N VAL A 240 16.60 -9.32 3.48
CA VAL A 240 17.24 -10.59 3.85
C VAL A 240 17.84 -11.25 2.61
N ALA A 241 17.04 -11.45 1.57
CA ALA A 241 17.48 -12.09 0.33
C ALA A 241 18.63 -11.30 -0.32
N ARG A 242 18.53 -9.97 -0.33
CA ARG A 242 19.56 -9.09 -0.87
C ARG A 242 20.87 -9.15 -0.08
N ARG A 243 20.81 -9.22 1.25
CA ARG A 243 22.00 -9.42 2.09
C ARG A 243 22.66 -10.76 1.83
N GLU A 244 21.86 -11.83 1.73
CA GLU A 244 22.36 -13.16 1.41
C GLU A 244 23.03 -13.20 0.02
N ALA A 245 22.49 -12.48 -0.95
CA ALA A 245 23.11 -12.32 -2.27
C ALA A 245 24.35 -11.39 -2.29
N GLY A 246 24.83 -10.92 -1.13
CA GLY A 246 25.99 -10.05 -1.02
C GLY A 246 25.76 -8.60 -1.45
N GLN A 247 24.52 -8.16 -1.61
CA GLN A 247 24.23 -6.77 -1.96
C GLN A 247 24.51 -5.83 -0.78
N TRP A 248 25.18 -4.72 -1.08
CA TRP A 248 25.27 -3.59 -0.16
C TRP A 248 23.95 -2.82 -0.20
N LEU A 249 23.10 -3.06 0.80
CA LEU A 249 21.72 -2.54 0.81
C LEU A 249 21.65 -1.03 0.56
N TRP A 250 22.49 -0.24 1.25
CA TRP A 250 22.49 1.21 1.12
C TRP A 250 22.87 1.68 -0.30
N ALA A 251 23.82 1.01 -0.96
CA ALA A 251 24.26 1.38 -2.30
C ALA A 251 23.19 1.04 -3.34
N ALA A 252 22.56 -0.13 -3.21
CA ALA A 252 21.46 -0.54 -4.08
C ALA A 252 20.20 0.33 -3.87
N ASP A 253 19.89 0.68 -2.62
CA ASP A 253 18.77 1.58 -2.29
C ASP A 253 19.04 3.02 -2.78
N ALA A 254 20.28 3.51 -2.65
CA ALA A 254 20.68 4.81 -3.20
C ALA A 254 20.59 4.84 -4.72
N LYS A 255 21.05 3.78 -5.40
CA LYS A 255 20.89 3.63 -6.86
C LYS A 255 19.42 3.63 -7.27
N ALA A 256 18.56 2.90 -6.55
CA ALA A 256 17.14 2.90 -6.80
C ALA A 256 16.52 4.29 -6.58
N HIS A 257 16.94 5.01 -5.54
CA HIS A 257 16.48 6.37 -5.27
C HIS A 257 16.88 7.35 -6.40
N VAL A 258 18.13 7.32 -6.84
CA VAL A 258 18.60 8.16 -7.96
C VAL A 258 17.80 7.87 -9.23
N ARG A 259 17.57 6.60 -9.55
CA ARG A 259 16.74 6.21 -10.71
C ARG A 259 15.32 6.80 -10.65
N ARG A 260 14.71 6.85 -9.47
CA ARG A 260 13.39 7.47 -9.27
C ARG A 260 13.42 8.98 -9.48
N VAL A 261 14.40 9.67 -8.90
CA VAL A 261 14.56 11.12 -9.08
C VAL A 261 14.72 11.45 -10.55
N LEU A 262 15.51 10.67 -11.29
CA LEU A 262 15.70 10.85 -12.73
C LEU A 262 14.46 10.51 -13.59
N ALA A 263 13.51 9.74 -13.05
CA ALA A 263 12.25 9.44 -13.73
C ALA A 263 11.28 10.64 -13.73
N GLU A 264 11.44 11.59 -12.81
CA GLU A 264 10.60 12.80 -12.68
C GLU A 264 11.02 13.90 -13.68
N ARG A 265 10.88 13.62 -14.98
CA ARG A 265 11.35 14.51 -16.05
C ARG A 265 10.76 15.92 -15.96
N GLU A 266 9.46 16.03 -15.67
CA GLU A 266 8.78 17.31 -15.57
C GLU A 266 9.28 18.14 -14.39
N ALA A 267 9.46 17.51 -13.22
CA ALA A 267 9.98 18.18 -12.04
C ALA A 267 11.42 18.67 -12.24
N ILE A 268 12.27 17.88 -12.94
CA ILE A 268 13.63 18.28 -13.29
C ILE A 268 13.63 19.50 -14.20
N VAL A 269 12.81 19.49 -15.26
CA VAL A 269 12.68 20.62 -16.19
C VAL A 269 12.17 21.86 -15.46
N PHE A 270 11.11 21.71 -14.65
CA PHE A 270 10.55 22.81 -13.87
C PHE A 270 11.58 23.40 -12.88
N GLY A 271 12.30 22.55 -12.16
CA GLY A 271 13.35 22.97 -11.22
C GLY A 271 14.50 23.69 -11.92
N PHE A 272 14.93 23.22 -13.10
CA PHE A 272 15.94 23.90 -13.91
C PHE A 272 15.47 25.28 -14.36
N LEU A 273 14.26 25.38 -14.91
CA LEU A 273 13.68 26.66 -15.33
C LEU A 273 13.54 27.65 -14.16
N LEU A 274 13.11 27.17 -13.00
CA LEU A 274 13.03 27.97 -11.78
C LEU A 274 14.42 28.45 -11.32
N GLY A 275 15.44 27.59 -11.42
CA GLY A 275 16.83 27.95 -11.12
C GLY A 275 17.38 29.02 -12.07
N VAL A 276 17.12 28.90 -13.38
CA VAL A 276 17.49 29.92 -14.38
C VAL A 276 16.77 31.24 -14.07
N LEU A 277 15.47 31.20 -13.78
CA LEU A 277 14.71 32.40 -13.42
C LEU A 277 15.28 33.06 -12.16
N PHE A 278 15.58 32.28 -11.12
CA PHE A 278 16.18 32.79 -9.90
C PHE A 278 17.55 33.43 -10.16
N TYR A 279 18.39 32.81 -10.98
CA TYR A 279 19.66 33.39 -11.41
C TYR A 279 19.50 34.72 -12.16
N LEU A 280 18.50 34.83 -13.04
CA LEU A 280 18.22 36.08 -13.77
C LEU A 280 17.74 37.19 -12.83
N VAL A 281 16.88 36.88 -11.85
CA VAL A 281 16.44 37.85 -10.84
C VAL A 281 17.60 38.30 -9.94
N LEU A 282 18.46 37.37 -9.53
CA LEU A 282 19.60 37.70 -8.68
C LEU A 282 20.64 38.54 -9.44
N SER A 283 20.93 38.16 -10.69
CA SER A 283 21.89 38.88 -11.53
C SER A 283 21.41 40.29 -11.87
N THR A 284 20.14 40.50 -12.24
CA THR A 284 19.59 41.86 -12.47
C THR A 284 19.66 42.74 -11.23
N LYS A 285 19.45 42.20 -10.02
CA LYS A 285 19.62 42.95 -8.76
C LYS A 285 21.09 43.23 -8.42
N LEU A 286 22.00 42.27 -8.64
CA LEU A 286 23.43 42.46 -8.41
C LEU A 286 24.03 43.47 -9.39
N PHE A 287 23.77 43.32 -10.69
CA PHE A 287 24.24 44.25 -11.71
C PHE A 287 23.62 45.64 -11.53
N GLY A 288 22.31 45.72 -11.23
CA GLY A 288 21.66 46.99 -10.89
C GLY A 288 22.27 47.68 -9.67
N ALA A 289 22.65 46.94 -8.63
CA ALA A 289 23.34 47.49 -7.47
C ALA A 289 24.77 47.95 -7.79
N VAL A 290 25.51 47.21 -8.63
CA VAL A 290 26.86 47.58 -9.06
C VAL A 290 26.84 48.83 -9.95
N ASP A 291 25.86 48.97 -10.84
CA ASP A 291 25.69 50.17 -11.68
C ASP A 291 25.25 51.39 -10.87
N LEU A 292 24.43 51.20 -9.82
CA LEU A 292 24.07 52.27 -8.88
C LEU A 292 25.28 52.76 -8.08
N VAL A 293 26.14 51.86 -7.60
CA VAL A 293 27.37 52.24 -6.88
C VAL A 293 28.35 52.95 -7.80
N LYS A 294 28.55 52.45 -9.03
CA LYS A 294 29.43 53.11 -10.01
C LYS A 294 28.93 54.49 -10.43
N SER A 295 27.62 54.67 -10.59
CA SER A 295 27.05 55.97 -10.96
C SER A 295 27.11 56.99 -9.81
N ALA A 296 26.94 56.54 -8.57
CA ALA A 296 27.13 57.37 -7.38
C ALA A 296 28.59 57.86 -7.25
N ASP A 297 29.57 56.95 -7.37
CA ASP A 297 31.00 57.31 -7.34
C ASP A 297 31.38 58.28 -8.47
N LEU A 298 30.83 58.12 -9.68
CA LEU A 298 31.10 59.00 -10.81
C LEU A 298 30.50 60.41 -10.63
N ALA A 299 29.31 60.49 -10.02
CA ALA A 299 28.64 61.75 -9.71
C ALA A 299 29.39 62.53 -8.63
N ASP A 300 29.88 61.86 -7.59
CA ASP A 300 30.69 62.49 -6.53
C ASP A 300 32.06 62.96 -7.05
N LEU A 301 32.69 62.19 -7.94
CA LEU A 301 33.96 62.58 -8.57
C LEU A 301 33.81 63.82 -9.47
N THR A 302 32.72 63.89 -10.22
CA THR A 302 32.44 65.03 -11.13
C THR A 302 32.02 66.28 -10.37
N ALA A 303 31.29 66.14 -9.25
CA ALA A 303 30.99 67.25 -8.35
C ALA A 303 32.26 67.86 -7.73
N GLY A 304 33.18 67.01 -7.26
CA GLY A 304 34.48 67.45 -6.71
C GLY A 304 35.34 68.21 -7.74
N PHE A 305 35.40 67.73 -8.98
CA PHE A 305 36.11 68.42 -10.07
C PHE A 305 35.50 69.78 -10.42
N LYS A 306 34.17 69.89 -10.42
CA LYS A 306 33.46 71.14 -10.72
C LYS A 306 33.71 72.20 -9.63
N GLN A 307 33.72 71.77 -8.37
CA GLN A 307 34.03 72.65 -7.24
C GLN A 307 35.50 73.13 -7.26
N GLN A 308 36.45 72.27 -7.63
CA GLN A 308 37.85 72.70 -7.83
C GLN A 308 38.01 73.68 -9.01
N LEU A 309 37.28 73.48 -10.11
CA LEU A 309 37.29 74.40 -11.26
C LEU A 309 36.68 75.77 -10.92
N GLU A 310 35.64 75.83 -10.10
CA GLU A 310 35.07 77.10 -9.62
C GLU A 310 36.00 77.85 -8.65
N VAL A 311 36.74 77.12 -7.80
CA VAL A 311 37.78 77.72 -6.94
C VAL A 311 38.95 78.26 -7.78
N LEU A 312 39.34 77.56 -8.85
CA LEU A 312 40.40 78.01 -9.75
C LEU A 312 39.97 79.17 -10.67
N SER A 313 38.70 79.25 -11.07
CA SER A 313 38.17 80.35 -11.88
C SER A 313 38.01 81.64 -11.06
N SER A 314 37.56 81.53 -9.81
CA SER A 314 37.42 82.66 -8.88
C SER A 314 38.77 83.21 -8.39
N ALA A 315 39.84 82.40 -8.37
CA ALA A 315 41.20 82.86 -8.10
C ALA A 315 41.83 83.67 -9.25
N ARG A 316 41.33 83.57 -10.48
CA ARG A 316 41.90 84.23 -11.67
C ARG A 316 41.34 85.63 -11.96
N VAL A 317 40.31 86.06 -11.23
CA VAL A 317 39.64 87.38 -11.40
C VAL A 317 40.18 88.44 -10.43
N LYS A 318 41.09 88.09 -9.52
CA LYS A 318 41.82 89.04 -8.66
C LYS A 318 43.27 89.20 -9.11
N LYS A 319 43.48 89.93 -10.21
CA LYS A 319 44.76 90.58 -10.54
C LYS A 319 44.52 91.78 -11.43
#